data_AF-A0A699ZHH1-F1
#
_entry.id   AF-A0A699ZHH1-F1
#
_cell.length_a   1.000
_cell.length_b   1.000
_cell.length_c   1.000
_cell.angle_alpha   90.00
_cell.angle_beta   90.00
_cell.angle_gamma   90.00
#
_symmetry.space_group_name_H-M   'P 1'
#
loop_
_entity.id
_entity.type
_entity.pdbx_description
1 polymer ?
#
loop_
_entity_poly.entity_id
_entity_poly.type
_entity_poly.pdbx_seq_one_letter_code
_entity_poly.pdbx_strand_id
1 'polypeptide(L)'
;MQTAPIPLEGSSTVYDYCFDKAKLRWQLWTDTLPALAIPPGSLFSDLIIPTKDSARCGYLKARECARKIVATYKLCSEQLSSQDHYDY
;
A
#
# COMPACT_ATOMS: atom_id res chain seq x y z
N MET A 1 -9.54 -2.86 -22.13
CA MET A 1 -9.36 -2.03 -20.92
C MET A 1 -8.21 -1.06 -21.18
N GLN A 2 -8.51 0.15 -21.65
CA GLN A 2 -7.50 1.18 -21.98
C GLN A 2 -7.03 1.82 -20.66
N THR A 3 -5.78 1.62 -20.26
CA THR A 3 -5.20 2.32 -19.10
C THR A 3 -4.78 3.73 -19.50
N ALA A 4 -4.95 4.70 -18.60
CA ALA A 4 -4.50 6.08 -18.84
C ALA A 4 -2.97 6.11 -19.10
N PRO A 5 -2.49 6.93 -20.05
CA PRO A 5 -1.06 7.07 -20.31
C PRO A 5 -0.33 7.64 -19.09
N ILE A 6 0.88 7.17 -18.84
CA ILE A 6 1.74 7.67 -17.75
C ILE A 6 2.29 9.04 -18.18
N PRO A 7 2.21 10.09 -17.34
CA PRO A 7 2.80 11.39 -17.63
C PRO A 7 4.33 11.33 -17.47
N LEU A 8 5.02 10.72 -18.43
CA LEU A 8 6.47 10.64 -18.46
C LEU A 8 7.04 11.94 -19.02
N GLU A 9 7.23 12.94 -18.17
CA GLU A 9 8.06 14.10 -18.48
C GLU A 9 9.54 13.66 -18.50
N GLY A 10 10.36 14.20 -19.41
CA GLY A 10 11.58 13.57 -19.94
C GLY A 10 12.60 12.93 -18.95
N SER A 11 12.67 13.35 -17.69
CA SER A 11 13.54 12.75 -16.66
C SER A 11 12.82 11.91 -15.59
N SER A 12 11.49 11.85 -15.63
CA SER A 12 10.69 11.07 -14.69
C SER A 12 10.64 9.60 -15.10
N THR A 13 10.74 8.71 -14.12
CA THR A 13 10.67 7.26 -14.36
C THR A 13 9.28 6.74 -13.98
N VAL A 14 8.90 5.58 -14.54
CA VAL A 14 7.68 4.87 -14.12
C VAL A 14 7.64 4.63 -12.59
N TYR A 15 8.80 4.53 -11.94
CA TYR A 15 8.89 4.27 -10.50
C TYR A 15 8.52 5.46 -9.62
N ASP A 16 8.44 6.68 -10.16
CA ASP A 16 8.02 7.87 -9.43
C ASP A 16 6.49 7.95 -9.28
N TYR A 17 5.75 7.13 -10.03
CA TYR A 17 4.30 7.10 -10.06
C TYR A 17 3.71 5.86 -9.37
N CYS A 18 2.52 6.04 -8.82
CA CYS A 18 1.61 4.99 -8.40
C CYS A 18 0.28 5.10 -9.16
N PHE A 19 -0.38 3.97 -9.41
CA PHE A 19 -1.67 3.96 -10.09
C PHE A 19 -2.80 3.88 -9.07
N ASP A 20 -3.63 4.92 -9.03
CA ASP A 20 -4.87 4.93 -8.26
C ASP A 20 -5.95 4.18 -9.05
N LYS A 21 -6.33 3.00 -8.57
CA LYS A 21 -7.36 2.16 -9.21
C LYS A 21 -8.77 2.74 -9.08
N ALA A 22 -9.05 3.54 -8.05
CA ALA A 22 -10.36 4.13 -7.85
C ALA A 22 -10.60 5.30 -8.81
N LYS A 23 -9.57 6.13 -9.02
CA LYS A 23 -9.62 7.29 -9.92
C LYS A 23 -9.13 6.98 -11.35
N LEU A 24 -8.63 5.75 -11.58
CA LEU A 24 -8.06 5.28 -12.84
C LEU A 24 -6.99 6.23 -13.41
N ARG A 25 -6.15 6.81 -12.55
CA ARG A 25 -5.14 7.79 -12.91
C ARG A 25 -3.77 7.47 -12.31
N TRP A 26 -2.72 7.88 -13.00
CA TRP A 26 -1.36 7.91 -12.46
C TRP A 26 -1.18 9.15 -11.59
N GLN A 27 -0.55 8.98 -10.43
CA GLN A 27 -0.21 10.07 -9.52
C GLN A 27 1.16 9.82 -8.90
N LEU A 28 1.84 10.86 -8.45
CA LEU A 28 3.17 10.72 -7.86
C LEU A 28 3.08 10.06 -6.48
N TRP A 29 4.14 9.35 -6.09
CA TRP A 29 4.26 8.83 -4.72
C TRP A 29 4.24 9.95 -3.67
N THR A 30 4.78 11.13 -3.99
CA THR A 30 4.77 12.30 -3.10
C THR A 30 3.35 12.77 -2.77
N ASP A 31 2.42 12.66 -3.72
CA ASP A 31 1.04 13.10 -3.53
C ASP A 31 0.23 12.15 -2.64
N THR A 32 0.74 10.93 -2.43
CA THR A 32 0.13 9.96 -1.51
C THR A 32 0.50 10.20 -0.05
N LEU A 33 1.52 11.01 0.20
CA LEU A 33 2.00 11.26 1.55
C LEU A 33 1.05 12.23 2.27
N PRO A 34 0.75 11.99 3.56
CA PRO A 34 0.04 12.97 4.36
C PRO A 34 0.88 14.24 4.51
N ALA A 35 0.22 15.38 4.65
CA ALA A 35 0.90 16.62 4.98
C ALA A 35 1.67 16.46 6.31
N LEU A 36 2.97 16.77 6.29
CA LEU A 36 3.81 16.68 7.48
C LEU A 36 3.43 17.79 8.45
N ALA A 37 2.74 17.44 9.54
CA ALA A 37 2.51 18.32 10.68
C ALA A 37 3.47 17.95 11.81
N ILE A 38 4.42 18.84 12.12
CA ILE A 38 5.35 18.65 13.23
C ILE A 38 4.72 19.28 14.48
N PRO A 39 4.33 18.50 15.50
CA PRO A 39 3.76 19.07 16.71
C PRO A 39 4.81 19.91 17.47
N PRO A 40 4.40 21.02 18.10
CA PRO A 40 5.31 21.83 18.88
C PRO A 40 5.87 21.02 20.06
N GLY A 41 7.20 21.02 20.22
CA GLY A 41 7.89 20.25 21.26
C GLY A 41 8.40 18.87 20.83
N SER A 42 8.23 18.47 19.56
CA SER A 42 8.87 17.26 19.03
C SER A 42 10.40 17.32 19.16
N LEU A 43 11.00 16.22 19.62
CA LEU A 43 12.44 16.05 19.60
C LEU A 43 12.90 15.83 18.17
N PHE A 44 14.12 16.29 17.85
CA PHE A 44 14.74 16.03 16.55
C PHE A 44 14.83 14.53 16.24
N SER A 45 15.04 13.69 17.27
CA SER A 45 15.09 12.22 17.15
C SER A 45 13.79 11.59 16.66
N ASP A 46 12.66 12.27 16.88
CA ASP A 46 11.33 11.73 16.61
C ASP A 46 10.79 12.20 15.24
N LEU A 47 11.55 13.05 14.55
CA LEU A 47 11.19 13.58 13.25
C LEU A 47 11.45 12.52 12.16
N ILE A 48 10.38 11.86 11.72
CA ILE A 48 10.43 10.97 10.57
C ILE A 48 9.90 11.73 9.36
N ILE A 49 10.80 12.06 8.42
CA ILE A 49 10.43 12.71 7.17
C ILE A 49 9.96 11.64 6.17
N PRO A 50 8.69 11.62 5.77
CA PRO A 50 8.22 10.69 4.77
C PRO A 50 8.80 11.07 3.41
N THR A 51 9.45 10.12 2.75
CA THR A 51 9.99 10.30 1.40
C THR A 51 9.20 9.46 0.39
N LYS A 52 9.39 9.73 -0.91
CA LYS A 52 8.82 8.90 -1.98
C LYS A 52 9.19 7.42 -1.84
N ASP A 53 10.41 7.13 -1.38
CA ASP A 53 10.89 5.77 -1.14
C ASP A 53 10.18 5.12 0.05
N SER A 54 9.99 5.85 1.14
CA SER A 54 9.22 5.37 2.29
C SER A 54 7.77 5.05 1.91
N ALA A 55 7.12 5.89 1.10
CA ALA A 55 5.77 5.66 0.59
C ALA A 55 5.69 4.37 -0.23
N ARG A 56 6.58 4.24 -1.23
CA ARG A 56 6.66 3.08 -2.12
C ARG A 56 6.93 1.78 -1.37
N CYS A 57 7.94 1.78 -0.50
CA CYS A 57 8.30 0.62 0.32
C CYS A 57 7.18 0.24 1.28
N GLY A 58 6.53 1.22 1.92
CA GLY A 58 5.38 1.00 2.80
C GLY A 58 4.23 0.32 2.06
N TYR A 59 3.89 0.80 0.87
CA TYR A 59 2.84 0.21 0.03
C TYR A 59 3.14 -1.25 -0.37
N LEU A 60 4.35 -1.53 -0.85
CA LEU A 60 4.74 -2.88 -1.26
C LEU A 60 4.69 -3.87 -0.09
N LYS A 61 5.18 -3.47 1.09
CA LYS A 61 5.13 -4.28 2.31
C LYS A 61 3.69 -4.53 2.76
N ALA A 62 2.86 -3.48 2.81
CA ALA A 62 1.46 -3.59 3.21
C ALA A 62 0.68 -4.54 2.29
N ARG A 63 0.91 -4.46 0.98
CA ARG A 63 0.31 -5.35 -0.02
C ARG A 63 0.67 -6.82 0.23
N GLU A 64 1.93 -7.11 0.52
CA GLU A 64 2.37 -8.47 0.79
C GLU A 64 1.77 -9.03 2.08
N CYS A 65 1.71 -8.21 3.14
CA CYS A 65 1.03 -8.59 4.38
C CYS A 65 -0.46 -8.88 4.16
N ALA A 66 -1.17 -8.00 3.43
CA ALA A 66 -2.59 -8.18 3.13
C ALA A 66 -2.85 -9.49 2.36
N ARG A 67 -2.00 -9.82 1.39
CA ARG A 67 -2.09 -11.09 0.64
C ARG A 67 -2.00 -12.30 1.55
N LYS A 68 -1.04 -12.31 2.48
CA LYS A 68 -0.87 -13.40 3.45
C LYS A 68 -2.07 -13.52 4.38
N ILE A 69 -2.56 -12.40 4.92
CA ILE A 69 -3.74 -12.38 5.81
C ILE A 69 -4.96 -12.95 5.10
N VAL A 70 -5.26 -12.50 3.87
CA VAL A 70 -6.41 -13.01 3.10
C VAL A 70 -6.25 -14.49 2.78
N ALA A 71 -5.04 -14.95 2.44
CA ALA A 71 -4.79 -16.36 2.20
C ALA A 71 -5.02 -17.21 3.44
N THR A 72 -4.49 -16.80 4.61
CA THR A 72 -4.73 -17.49 5.88
C THR A 72 -6.21 -17.53 6.22
N TYR A 73 -6.93 -16.39 6.09
CA TYR A 73 -8.36 -16.35 6.35
C TYR A 73 -9.15 -17.32 5.47
N LYS A 74 -8.83 -17.39 4.17
CA LYS A 74 -9.45 -18.35 3.25
C LYS A 74 -9.17 -19.79 3.64
N LEU A 75 -7.91 -20.12 3.90
CA LEU A 75 -7.51 -21.48 4.32
C LEU A 75 -8.21 -21.89 5.61
N CYS A 76 -8.25 -21.00 6.62
CA CYS A 76 -8.97 -21.28 7.86
C CYS A 76 -10.46 -21.52 7.62
N SER A 77 -11.11 -20.71 6.77
CA SER A 77 -12.53 -20.88 6.42
C SER A 77 -12.78 -22.22 5.73
N GLU A 78 -11.92 -22.62 4.80
CA GLU A 78 -12.02 -23.88 4.06
C GLU A 78 -11.80 -25.07 5.00
N GLN A 79 -10.75 -25.03 5.84
CA GLN A 79 -10.44 -26.07 6.80
C GLN A 79 -11.52 -26.26 7.87
N LEU A 80 -12.12 -25.16 8.37
CA LEU A 80 -13.18 -25.23 9.35
C LEU A 80 -14.51 -25.73 8.75
N SER A 81 -14.78 -25.43 7.48
CA SER A 81 -15.96 -25.95 6.75
C SER A 81 -15.87 -27.44 6.43
N SER A 82 -14.67 -28.02 6.45
CA SER A 82 -14.41 -29.43 6.19
C SER A 82 -14.26 -30.26 7.47
N GLN A 83 -14.46 -29.67 8.65
CA GLN A 83 -14.56 -30.44 9.88
C GLN A 83 -15.91 -31.15 9.88
N ASP A 84 -15.87 -32.48 9.75
CA ASP A 84 -17.02 -33.33 10.05
C ASP A 84 -17.50 -32.98 11.47
N HIS A 85 -18.78 -32.63 11.57
CA HIS A 85 -19.43 -32.37 12.85
C HIS A 85 -19.15 -33.58 13.75
N TYR A 86 -18.52 -33.38 14.91
CA TYR A 86 -18.33 -34.44 15.89
C TYR A 86 -19.73 -34.85 16.36
N ASP A 87 -20.36 -35.78 15.64
CA ASP A 87 -21.58 -36.46 16.02
C ASP A 87 -21.24 -37.33 17.25
N TYR A 88 -21.32 -36.71 18.43
CA TYR A 88 -21.38 -37.38 19.72
C TYR A 88 -22.84 -37.61 20.12
#